data_AF-A0A1H8WDM0-F1
#
_entry.id   AF-A0A1H8WDM0-F1
#
_cell.length_a   1.000
_cell.length_b   1.000
_cell.length_c   1.000
_cell.angle_alpha   90.00
_cell.angle_beta   90.00
_cell.angle_gamma   90.00
#
_symmetry.space_group_name_H-M   'P 1'
#
loop_
_entity.id
_entity.type
_entity.pdbx_description
1 polymer ?
#
loop_
_entity_poly.entity_id
_entity_poly.type
_entity_poly.pdbx_seq_one_letter_code
_entity_poly.pdbx_strand_id
1 'polypeptide(L)'
;MVAPEKSEPTPKSAPFAVTVRGYDKRQVDERLNEITKELREAARSRDEAIATSGELSKALSYAQNELGETKAALVRLSSSPSGAGAMAERVRMMMQLAEEEIDDLRKAAEADAASTRAEADKYAHESQRTTEKLAKDAEAERERLLAEAKSDIESRTAAADADIESRTTAANADIESRTAAANADIESRTTAADRARTEADEAAAAARASADAAAAEARASADEAAEAAAAAQRAEADRVASEEITTKKSQADAALADALQKQTEATEQRTLVLSLRTKVADRLAATDAAVQEAIRLLTPSDEPADPTADSADSADSPTTDAAPASAPASASAGATSAEASPSDNSAPASDTTSKKTASSSTRSAPQAKSAKPTATAN
;
A
#
# COMPACT_ATOMS: atom_id res chain seq x y z
N MET A 1 52.17 5.84 115.01
CA MET A 1 51.93 6.99 115.90
C MET A 1 50.48 7.39 115.75
N VAL A 2 49.70 7.47 116.82
CA VAL A 2 48.34 8.05 116.80
C VAL A 2 48.47 9.47 117.34
N ALA A 3 47.89 10.44 116.64
CA ALA A 3 47.89 11.84 117.11
C ALA A 3 46.84 12.01 118.23
N PRO A 4 47.10 12.83 119.26
CA PRO A 4 46.07 13.19 120.22
C PRO A 4 45.04 14.09 119.54
N GLU A 5 43.77 13.70 119.56
CA GLU A 5 42.69 14.59 119.13
C GLU A 5 42.59 15.81 120.07
N LYS A 6 42.29 16.96 119.50
CA LYS A 6 42.11 18.19 120.27
C LYS A 6 40.76 18.14 120.96
N SER A 7 40.76 18.09 122.29
CA SER A 7 39.57 18.36 123.10
C SER A 7 39.00 19.74 122.72
N GLU A 8 37.78 19.77 122.18
CA GLU A 8 37.14 21.03 121.80
C GLU A 8 36.91 21.95 123.01
N PRO A 9 37.05 23.28 122.85
CA PRO A 9 36.81 24.21 123.93
C PRO A 9 35.30 24.30 124.25
N THR A 10 34.91 23.91 125.46
CA THR A 10 33.52 24.01 125.95
C THR A 10 32.95 25.40 125.68
N PRO A 11 31.80 25.54 124.99
CA PRO A 11 31.26 26.84 124.62
C PRO A 11 30.84 27.62 125.88
N LYS A 12 31.42 28.81 126.06
CA LYS A 12 31.04 29.73 127.15
C LYS A 12 29.66 30.30 126.87
N SER A 13 28.62 29.73 127.48
CA SER A 13 27.24 30.19 127.34
C SER A 13 27.09 31.66 127.73
N ALA A 14 26.53 32.47 126.84
CA ALA A 14 26.18 33.85 127.14
C ALA A 14 25.15 33.93 128.28
N PRO A 15 25.17 34.98 129.12
CA PRO A 15 24.18 35.16 130.18
C PRO A 15 22.79 35.45 129.60
N PHE A 16 21.75 34.98 130.28
CA PHE A 16 20.36 35.26 129.94
C PHE A 16 20.03 36.76 130.06
N ALA A 17 19.23 37.27 129.12
CA ALA A 17 18.67 38.60 129.15
C ALA A 17 17.71 38.76 130.34
N VAL A 18 17.78 39.91 131.01
CA VAL A 18 16.98 40.21 132.20
C VAL A 18 15.91 41.25 131.84
N THR A 19 14.67 40.91 132.13
CA THR A 19 13.49 41.79 132.02
C THR A 19 13.11 42.34 133.40
N VAL A 20 12.15 43.27 133.44
CA VAL A 20 11.63 43.91 134.67
C VAL A 20 11.12 42.90 135.73
N ARG A 21 10.90 41.63 135.37
CA ARG A 21 10.40 40.57 136.27
C ARG A 21 11.30 39.32 136.31
N GLY A 22 12.58 39.44 135.96
CA GLY A 22 13.56 38.34 135.93
C GLY A 22 14.00 37.94 134.52
N TYR A 23 14.66 36.80 134.37
CA TYR A 23 15.13 36.30 133.06
C TYR A 23 14.00 36.16 132.04
N ASP A 24 14.28 36.37 130.76
CA ASP A 24 13.34 36.07 129.69
C ASP A 24 13.10 34.56 129.62
N LYS A 25 11.86 34.15 129.95
CA LYS A 25 11.42 32.76 129.92
C LYS A 25 11.62 32.13 128.55
N ARG A 26 11.37 32.87 127.46
CA ARG A 26 11.53 32.34 126.11
C ARG A 26 12.97 31.95 125.83
N GLN A 27 13.90 32.83 126.14
CA GLN A 27 15.33 32.57 125.96
C GLN A 27 15.83 31.43 126.86
N VAL A 28 15.29 31.31 128.08
CA VAL A 28 15.59 30.19 128.99
C VAL A 28 15.03 28.88 128.44
N ASP A 29 13.77 28.83 128.00
CA ASP A 29 13.13 27.65 127.42
C ASP A 29 13.81 27.23 126.10
N GLU A 30 14.15 28.20 125.23
CA GLU A 30 14.92 27.97 123.99
C GLU A 30 16.32 27.39 124.31
N ARG A 31 17.05 27.93 125.31
CA ARG A 31 18.36 27.38 125.72
C ARG A 31 18.26 26.03 126.43
N LEU A 32 17.21 25.78 127.23
CA LEU A 32 16.96 24.48 127.85
C LEU A 32 16.63 23.41 126.80
N ASN A 33 15.84 23.76 125.77
CA ASN A 33 15.59 22.88 124.65
C ASN A 33 16.88 22.56 123.89
N GLU A 34 17.73 23.56 123.61
CA GLU A 34 19.01 23.34 122.93
C GLU A 34 19.98 22.51 123.80
N ILE A 35 20.11 22.77 125.10
CA ILE A 35 20.90 21.93 126.02
C ILE A 35 20.36 20.49 126.06
N THR A 36 19.04 20.30 126.01
CA THR A 36 18.44 18.96 125.98
C THR A 36 18.61 18.28 124.61
N LYS A 37 18.86 19.05 123.54
CA LYS A 37 19.26 18.53 122.22
C LYS A 37 20.75 18.17 122.23
N GLU A 38 21.63 19.09 122.62
CA GLU A 38 23.07 18.89 122.87
C GLU A 38 23.31 17.61 123.71
N LEU A 39 22.55 17.41 124.79
CA LEU A 39 22.64 16.24 125.66
C LEU A 39 22.18 14.93 124.99
N ARG A 40 21.16 14.97 124.12
CA ARG A 40 20.73 13.78 123.34
C ARG A 40 21.73 13.44 122.24
N GLU A 41 22.29 14.44 121.57
CA GLU A 41 23.32 14.28 120.54
C GLU A 41 24.63 13.75 121.16
N ALA A 42 25.04 14.28 122.31
CA ALA A 42 26.18 13.78 123.08
C ALA A 42 25.95 12.36 123.63
N ALA A 43 24.75 12.04 124.11
CA ALA A 43 24.40 10.67 124.53
C ALA A 43 24.44 9.68 123.36
N ARG A 44 23.90 10.07 122.19
CA ARG A 44 23.95 9.27 120.97
C ARG A 44 25.38 9.06 120.48
N SER A 45 26.18 10.13 120.41
CA SER A 45 27.60 10.07 120.01
C SER A 45 28.41 9.17 120.96
N ARG A 46 28.18 9.28 122.28
CA ARG A 46 28.74 8.36 123.29
C ARG A 46 28.35 6.91 123.01
N ASP A 47 27.08 6.64 122.68
CA ASP A 47 26.60 5.28 122.47
C ASP A 47 27.10 4.67 121.15
N GLU A 48 27.26 5.48 120.10
CA GLU A 48 27.94 5.12 118.84
C GLU A 48 29.46 4.90 119.06
N ALA A 49 30.11 5.68 119.93
CA ALA A 49 31.50 5.47 120.34
C ALA A 49 31.68 4.21 121.21
N ILE A 50 30.71 3.88 122.06
CA ILE A 50 30.70 2.62 122.82
C ILE A 50 30.49 1.42 121.89
N ALA A 51 29.62 1.53 120.89
CA ALA A 51 29.40 0.48 119.90
C ALA A 51 30.66 0.19 119.07
N THR A 52 31.27 1.23 118.48
CA THR A 52 32.52 1.12 117.70
C THR A 52 33.69 0.66 118.55
N SER A 53 33.82 1.11 119.80
CA SER A 53 34.80 0.58 120.76
C SER A 53 34.58 -0.91 121.05
N GLY A 54 33.33 -1.35 121.16
CA GLY A 54 32.95 -2.76 121.29
C GLY A 54 33.26 -3.61 120.05
N GLU A 55 33.10 -3.05 118.85
CA GLU A 55 33.46 -3.69 117.58
C GLU A 55 34.98 -3.82 117.39
N LEU A 56 35.72 -2.73 117.66
CA LEU A 56 37.18 -2.75 117.66
C LEU A 56 37.73 -3.71 118.72
N SER A 57 37.09 -3.82 119.89
CA SER A 57 37.45 -4.81 120.92
C SER A 57 37.22 -6.25 120.45
N LYS A 58 36.14 -6.53 119.72
CA LYS A 58 35.90 -7.85 119.10
C LYS A 58 36.94 -8.15 118.02
N ALA A 59 37.21 -7.22 117.12
CA ALA A 59 38.19 -7.37 116.04
C ALA A 59 39.62 -7.57 116.59
N LEU A 60 39.98 -6.83 117.63
CA LEU A 60 41.26 -6.97 118.33
C LEU A 60 41.36 -8.31 119.07
N SER A 61 40.30 -8.77 119.75
CA SER A 61 40.28 -10.09 120.38
C SER A 61 40.37 -11.23 119.35
N TYR A 62 39.66 -11.09 118.22
CA TYR A 62 39.71 -12.03 117.10
C TYR A 62 41.13 -12.13 116.52
N ALA A 63 41.74 -10.99 116.16
CA ALA A 63 43.11 -10.93 115.66
C ALA A 63 44.15 -11.40 116.69
N GLN A 64 43.92 -11.17 117.99
CA GLN A 64 44.78 -11.71 119.06
C GLN A 64 44.69 -13.24 119.16
N ASN A 65 43.49 -13.82 118.97
CA ASN A 65 43.30 -15.27 118.95
C ASN A 65 43.96 -15.90 117.72
N GLU A 66 43.76 -15.34 116.52
CA GLU A 66 44.45 -15.78 115.29
C GLU A 66 45.97 -15.66 115.42
N LEU A 67 46.47 -14.55 115.97
CA LEU A 67 47.90 -14.36 116.25
C LEU A 67 48.42 -15.39 117.28
N GLY A 68 47.60 -15.80 118.24
CA GLY A 68 47.91 -16.86 119.19
C GLY A 68 47.98 -18.24 118.53
N GLU A 69 46.98 -18.58 117.71
CA GLU A 69 46.89 -19.86 117.02
C GLU A 69 47.98 -20.03 115.95
N THR A 70 48.23 -19.00 115.13
CA THR A 70 49.32 -18.99 114.14
C THR A 70 50.70 -19.07 114.79
N LYS A 71 50.94 -18.38 115.92
CA LYS A 71 52.17 -18.55 116.71
C LYS A 71 52.29 -19.96 117.26
N ALA A 72 51.21 -20.56 117.77
CA ALA A 72 51.23 -21.92 118.27
C ALA A 72 51.50 -22.94 117.15
N ALA A 73 50.93 -22.75 115.95
CA ALA A 73 51.21 -23.57 114.77
C ALA A 73 52.67 -23.42 114.30
N LEU A 74 53.21 -22.20 114.28
CA LEU A 74 54.61 -21.94 113.93
C LEU A 74 55.58 -22.59 114.95
N VAL A 75 55.26 -22.56 116.24
CA VAL A 75 56.03 -23.25 117.29
C VAL A 75 55.95 -24.78 117.11
N ARG A 76 54.78 -25.33 116.76
CA ARG A 76 54.65 -26.77 116.42
C ARG A 76 55.50 -27.16 115.21
N LEU A 77 55.52 -26.33 114.17
CA LEU A 77 56.29 -26.56 112.93
C LEU A 77 57.81 -26.46 113.15
N SER A 78 58.28 -25.46 113.91
CA SER A 78 59.71 -25.22 114.16
C SER A 78 60.32 -26.18 115.20
N SER A 79 59.58 -26.57 116.23
CA SER A 79 60.11 -27.40 117.33
C SER A 79 60.34 -28.87 116.95
N SER A 80 59.67 -29.37 115.91
CA SER A 80 59.85 -30.74 115.41
C SER A 80 59.42 -30.87 113.93
N PRO A 81 60.27 -30.47 112.96
CA PRO A 81 59.92 -30.43 111.53
C PRO A 81 59.55 -31.77 110.88
N SER A 82 59.73 -32.90 111.58
CA SER A 82 59.32 -34.26 111.18
C SER A 82 58.17 -34.84 112.01
N GLY A 83 57.70 -34.14 113.04
CA GLY A 83 56.63 -34.60 113.93
C GLY A 83 55.24 -34.52 113.31
N ALA A 84 54.30 -35.36 113.78
CA ALA A 84 52.94 -35.46 113.24
C ALA A 84 52.18 -34.11 113.23
N GLY A 85 52.37 -33.27 114.26
CA GLY A 85 51.80 -31.92 114.29
C GLY A 85 52.34 -31.02 113.17
N ALA A 86 53.65 -30.99 112.96
CA ALA A 86 54.29 -30.22 111.88
C ALA A 86 53.90 -30.73 110.48
N MET A 87 53.60 -32.03 110.34
CA MET A 87 53.00 -32.58 109.12
C MET A 87 51.56 -32.09 108.91
N ALA A 88 50.72 -32.13 109.95
CA ALA A 88 49.33 -31.68 109.86
C ALA A 88 49.20 -30.19 109.50
N GLU A 89 50.02 -29.30 110.08
CA GLU A 89 49.98 -27.87 109.72
C GLU A 89 50.46 -27.62 108.28
N ARG A 90 51.46 -28.39 107.78
CA ARG A 90 51.87 -28.31 106.37
C ARG A 90 50.81 -28.84 105.41
N VAL A 91 50.06 -29.87 105.79
CA VAL A 91 48.92 -30.36 104.99
C VAL A 91 47.78 -29.33 104.96
N ARG A 92 47.52 -28.59 106.05
CA ARG A 92 46.61 -27.43 106.02
C ARG A 92 47.11 -26.33 105.09
N MET A 93 48.37 -25.92 105.20
CA MET A 93 48.96 -24.91 104.32
C MET A 93 48.93 -25.33 102.84
N MET A 94 49.17 -26.61 102.54
CA MET A 94 49.01 -27.17 101.19
C MET A 94 47.56 -27.16 100.70
N MET A 95 46.58 -27.44 101.57
CA MET A 95 45.16 -27.35 101.22
C MET A 95 44.73 -25.91 100.95
N GLN A 96 45.17 -24.96 101.78
CA GLN A 96 44.88 -23.53 101.60
C GLN A 96 45.51 -22.98 100.31
N LEU A 97 46.78 -23.31 100.06
CA LEU A 97 47.45 -22.92 98.82
C LEU A 97 46.82 -23.57 97.58
N ALA A 98 46.31 -24.81 97.68
CA ALA A 98 45.56 -25.45 96.62
C ALA A 98 44.16 -24.82 96.41
N GLU A 99 43.52 -24.30 97.46
CA GLU A 99 42.24 -23.58 97.36
C GLU A 99 42.43 -22.18 96.75
N GLU A 100 43.52 -21.48 97.11
CA GLU A 100 43.98 -20.26 96.44
C GLU A 100 44.29 -20.50 94.94
N GLU A 101 45.03 -21.58 94.63
CA GLU A 101 45.34 -21.99 93.24
C GLU A 101 44.08 -22.37 92.45
N ILE A 102 43.11 -23.05 93.07
CA ILE A 102 41.80 -23.35 92.46
C ILE A 102 41.01 -22.06 92.17
N ASP A 103 41.02 -21.08 93.07
CA ASP A 103 40.32 -19.81 92.86
C ASP A 103 41.01 -18.92 91.82
N ASP A 104 42.34 -18.94 91.72
CA ASP A 104 43.05 -18.27 90.63
C ASP A 104 42.84 -18.97 89.27
N LEU A 105 42.79 -20.31 89.24
CA LEU A 105 42.38 -21.07 88.05
C LEU A 105 40.93 -20.77 87.63
N ARG A 106 40.01 -20.57 88.59
CA ARG A 106 38.63 -20.12 88.31
C ARG A 106 38.61 -18.72 87.69
N LYS A 107 39.30 -17.75 88.31
CA LYS A 107 39.41 -16.36 87.80
C LYS A 107 40.01 -16.32 86.39
N ALA A 108 41.03 -17.14 86.13
CA ALA A 108 41.64 -17.28 84.80
C ALA A 108 40.63 -17.84 83.78
N ALA A 109 39.97 -18.95 84.10
CA ALA A 109 38.96 -19.55 83.21
C ALA A 109 37.75 -18.64 82.95
N GLU A 110 37.33 -17.84 83.94
CA GLU A 110 36.29 -16.82 83.78
C GLU A 110 36.75 -15.65 82.89
N ALA A 111 38.00 -15.21 83.02
CA ALA A 111 38.60 -14.18 82.17
C ALA A 111 38.76 -14.65 80.71
N ASP A 112 39.24 -15.88 80.50
CA ASP A 112 39.37 -16.50 79.17
C ASP A 112 38.00 -16.68 78.50
N ALA A 113 37.00 -17.13 79.27
CA ALA A 113 35.62 -17.24 78.80
C ALA A 113 35.00 -15.87 78.46
N ALA A 114 35.36 -14.81 79.21
CA ALA A 114 34.94 -13.44 78.92
C ALA A 114 35.62 -12.89 77.66
N SER A 115 36.93 -13.11 77.46
CA SER A 115 37.62 -12.70 76.22
C SER A 115 37.06 -13.42 75.01
N THR A 116 36.88 -14.75 75.10
CA THR A 116 36.31 -15.58 74.03
C THR A 116 34.93 -15.09 73.60
N ARG A 117 34.06 -14.72 74.55
CA ARG A 117 32.75 -14.12 74.26
C ARG A 117 32.89 -12.76 73.60
N ALA A 118 33.70 -11.87 74.18
CA ALA A 118 33.92 -10.52 73.64
C ALA A 118 34.57 -10.52 72.25
N GLU A 119 35.32 -11.56 71.87
CA GLU A 119 35.85 -11.77 70.53
C GLU A 119 34.79 -12.32 69.56
N ALA A 120 33.97 -13.28 70.00
CA ALA A 120 32.83 -13.78 69.24
C ALA A 120 31.79 -12.67 68.95
N ASP A 121 31.50 -11.82 69.93
CA ASP A 121 30.57 -10.68 69.77
C ASP A 121 31.11 -9.64 68.79
N LYS A 122 32.42 -9.32 68.84
CA LYS A 122 33.08 -8.45 67.84
C LYS A 122 32.97 -9.04 66.44
N TYR A 123 33.29 -10.33 66.28
CA TYR A 123 33.22 -11.02 64.99
C TYR A 123 31.77 -11.06 64.45
N ALA A 124 30.79 -11.33 65.31
CA ALA A 124 29.37 -11.30 64.94
C ALA A 124 28.93 -9.90 64.47
N HIS A 125 29.32 -8.83 65.17
CA HIS A 125 29.02 -7.46 64.77
C HIS A 125 29.75 -7.03 63.49
N GLU A 126 31.00 -7.46 63.28
CA GLU A 126 31.72 -7.17 62.03
C GLU A 126 31.14 -7.95 60.83
N SER A 127 30.71 -9.19 61.05
CA SER A 127 29.97 -9.99 60.07
C SER A 127 28.61 -9.37 59.71
N GLN A 128 27.85 -8.91 60.71
CA GLN A 128 26.61 -8.14 60.50
C GLN A 128 26.87 -6.86 59.71
N ARG A 129 27.88 -6.06 60.12
CA ARG A 129 28.21 -4.79 59.46
C ARG A 129 28.69 -4.97 58.02
N THR A 130 29.44 -6.02 57.73
CA THR A 130 29.91 -6.33 56.36
C THR A 130 28.77 -6.86 55.48
N THR A 131 27.90 -7.73 55.99
CA THR A 131 26.71 -8.20 55.25
C THR A 131 25.69 -7.08 55.01
N GLU A 132 25.43 -6.21 55.98
CA GLU A 132 24.63 -5.00 55.80
C GLU A 132 25.21 -4.06 54.73
N LYS A 133 26.54 -3.87 54.73
CA LYS A 133 27.20 -3.03 53.72
C LYS A 133 27.03 -3.63 52.33
N LEU A 134 27.31 -4.94 52.18
CA LEU A 134 27.17 -5.64 50.89
C LEU A 134 25.72 -5.62 50.39
N ALA A 135 24.72 -5.71 51.28
CA ALA A 135 23.32 -5.54 50.91
C ALA A 135 23.05 -4.12 50.35
N LYS A 136 23.46 -3.08 51.07
CA LYS A 136 23.28 -1.67 50.65
C LYS A 136 24.04 -1.34 49.35
N ASP A 137 25.26 -1.85 49.20
CA ASP A 137 26.07 -1.69 47.98
C ASP A 137 25.38 -2.39 46.78
N ALA A 138 24.79 -3.58 46.98
CA ALA A 138 24.05 -4.31 45.95
C ALA A 138 22.68 -3.70 45.61
N GLU A 139 21.99 -3.12 46.60
CA GLU A 139 20.76 -2.34 46.38
C GLU A 139 21.04 -1.09 45.54
N ALA A 140 22.09 -0.34 45.87
CA ALA A 140 22.49 0.86 45.13
C ALA A 140 22.88 0.56 43.67
N GLU A 141 23.67 -0.50 43.42
CA GLU A 141 24.01 -0.89 42.03
C GLU A 141 22.78 -1.41 41.28
N ARG A 142 21.83 -2.09 41.95
CA ARG A 142 20.55 -2.47 41.34
C ARG A 142 19.71 -1.25 40.97
N GLU A 143 19.59 -0.25 41.83
CA GLU A 143 18.87 0.99 41.53
C GLU A 143 19.50 1.74 40.37
N ARG A 144 20.84 1.84 40.35
CA ARG A 144 21.60 2.41 39.25
C ARG A 144 21.34 1.69 37.92
N LEU A 145 21.44 0.37 37.89
CA LEU A 145 21.18 -0.43 36.68
C LEU A 145 19.73 -0.31 36.20
N LEU A 146 18.76 -0.17 37.12
CA LEU A 146 17.36 0.10 36.76
C LEU A 146 17.16 1.52 36.20
N ALA A 147 17.85 2.52 36.75
CA ALA A 147 17.81 3.89 36.23
C ALA A 147 18.48 4.00 34.84
N GLU A 148 19.62 3.33 34.64
CA GLU A 148 20.32 3.26 33.36
C GLU A 148 19.49 2.52 32.30
N ALA A 149 18.92 1.35 32.64
CA ALA A 149 18.03 0.62 31.75
C ALA A 149 16.75 1.42 31.40
N LYS A 150 16.18 2.17 32.35
CA LYS A 150 15.06 3.06 32.07
C LYS A 150 15.44 4.16 31.09
N SER A 151 16.59 4.80 31.29
CA SER A 151 17.12 5.86 30.42
C SER A 151 17.39 5.35 28.99
N ASP A 152 17.97 4.15 28.85
CA ASP A 152 18.19 3.48 27.57
C ASP A 152 16.87 3.14 26.85
N ILE A 153 15.86 2.65 27.58
CA ILE A 153 14.51 2.40 27.03
C ILE A 153 13.84 3.71 26.57
N GLU A 154 13.90 4.76 27.39
CA GLU A 154 13.31 6.08 27.10
C GLU A 154 13.96 6.72 25.86
N SER A 155 15.30 6.69 25.80
CA SER A 155 16.10 7.13 24.65
C SER A 155 15.77 6.35 23.36
N ARG A 156 15.69 5.01 23.43
CA ARG A 156 15.34 4.17 22.28
C ARG A 156 13.90 4.35 21.80
N THR A 157 12.97 4.60 22.73
CA THR A 157 11.57 4.88 22.39
C THR A 157 11.48 6.20 21.64
N ALA A 158 12.05 7.28 22.19
CA ALA A 158 12.08 8.58 21.51
C ALA A 158 12.79 8.54 20.14
N ALA A 159 13.87 7.76 20.00
CA ALA A 159 14.55 7.57 18.72
C ALA A 159 13.71 6.75 17.70
N ALA A 160 12.94 5.77 18.16
CA ALA A 160 12.04 5.00 17.30
C ALA A 160 10.83 5.83 16.85
N ASP A 161 10.23 6.61 17.75
CA ASP A 161 9.13 7.51 17.44
C ASP A 161 9.57 8.57 16.41
N ALA A 162 10.79 9.11 16.53
CA ALA A 162 11.38 10.03 15.56
C ALA A 162 11.66 9.40 14.18
N ASP A 163 12.10 8.12 14.12
CA ASP A 163 12.21 7.40 12.83
C ASP A 163 10.83 7.20 12.18
N ILE A 164 9.81 6.86 12.99
CA ILE A 164 8.44 6.67 12.52
C ILE A 164 7.85 7.98 12.00
N GLU A 165 8.01 9.11 12.70
CA GLU A 165 7.54 10.43 12.25
C GLU A 165 8.26 10.88 10.97
N SER A 166 9.60 10.76 10.94
CA SER A 166 10.44 11.08 9.78
C SER A 166 10.02 10.28 8.55
N ARG A 167 9.85 8.96 8.69
CA ARG A 167 9.49 8.08 7.58
C ARG A 167 8.03 8.22 7.15
N THR A 168 7.12 8.53 8.06
CA THR A 168 5.72 8.86 7.74
C THR A 168 5.67 10.16 6.92
N THR A 169 6.43 11.18 7.33
CA THR A 169 6.54 12.46 6.62
C THR A 169 7.14 12.27 5.22
N ALA A 170 8.23 11.50 5.11
CA ALA A 170 8.87 11.19 3.83
C ALA A 170 7.97 10.36 2.89
N ALA A 171 7.23 9.38 3.43
CA ALA A 171 6.28 8.58 2.66
C ALA A 171 5.09 9.42 2.15
N ASN A 172 4.56 10.32 2.98
CA ASN A 172 3.50 11.23 2.57
C ASN A 172 3.95 12.17 1.44
N ALA A 173 5.16 12.71 1.52
CA ALA A 173 5.74 13.56 0.47
C ALA A 173 6.01 12.80 -0.85
N ASP A 174 6.44 11.54 -0.78
CA ASP A 174 6.58 10.65 -1.95
C ASP A 174 5.22 10.31 -2.58
N ILE A 175 4.19 10.06 -1.78
CA ILE A 175 2.82 9.84 -2.25
C ILE A 175 2.24 11.10 -2.91
N GLU A 176 2.42 12.27 -2.30
CA GLU A 176 1.97 13.56 -2.86
C GLU A 176 2.67 13.86 -4.20
N SER A 177 4.00 13.72 -4.24
CA SER A 177 4.82 13.90 -5.45
C SER A 177 4.39 12.97 -6.59
N ARG A 178 4.18 11.67 -6.30
CA ARG A 178 3.69 10.70 -7.30
C ARG A 178 2.26 10.99 -7.75
N THR A 179 1.40 11.47 -6.86
CA THR A 179 0.02 11.84 -7.20
C THR A 179 -0.01 13.06 -8.11
N ALA A 180 0.80 14.09 -7.81
CA ALA A 180 0.97 15.25 -8.68
C ALA A 180 1.53 14.88 -10.06
N ALA A 181 2.57 14.02 -10.11
CA ALA A 181 3.16 13.55 -11.36
C ALA A 181 2.18 12.71 -12.20
N ALA A 182 1.39 11.83 -11.57
CA ALA A 182 0.35 11.05 -12.24
C ALA A 182 -0.78 11.93 -12.80
N ASN A 183 -1.21 12.94 -12.05
CA ASN A 183 -2.22 13.89 -12.51
C ASN A 183 -1.72 14.69 -13.73
N ALA A 184 -0.47 15.15 -13.72
CA ALA A 184 0.14 15.86 -14.86
C ALA A 184 0.30 14.98 -16.11
N ASP A 185 0.62 13.69 -15.95
CA ASP A 185 0.66 12.71 -17.04
C ASP A 185 -0.75 12.45 -17.62
N ILE A 186 -1.78 12.37 -16.77
CA ILE A 186 -3.19 12.25 -17.20
C ILE A 186 -3.65 13.50 -17.96
N GLU A 187 -3.35 14.69 -17.46
CA GLU A 187 -3.70 15.97 -18.12
C GLU A 187 -3.00 16.11 -19.47
N SER A 188 -1.70 15.79 -19.53
CA SER A 188 -0.90 15.76 -20.76
C SER A 188 -1.48 14.78 -21.80
N ARG A 189 -1.81 13.55 -21.39
CA ARG A 189 -2.41 12.53 -22.28
C ARG A 189 -3.81 12.91 -22.74
N THR A 190 -4.61 13.53 -21.89
CA THR A 190 -5.95 14.03 -22.25
C THR A 190 -5.83 15.13 -23.31
N THR A 191 -4.98 16.12 -23.07
CA THR A 191 -4.68 17.20 -24.02
C THR A 191 -4.16 16.66 -25.35
N ALA A 192 -3.27 15.67 -25.34
CA ALA A 192 -2.77 15.02 -26.55
C ALA A 192 -3.86 14.22 -27.29
N ALA A 193 -4.76 13.55 -26.57
CA ALA A 193 -5.85 12.79 -27.17
C ALA A 193 -6.92 13.69 -27.80
N ASP A 194 -7.29 14.81 -27.15
CA ASP A 194 -8.24 15.77 -27.70
C ASP A 194 -7.66 16.56 -28.88
N ARG A 195 -6.34 16.83 -28.86
CA ARG A 195 -5.62 17.30 -30.04
C ARG A 195 -5.67 16.30 -31.19
N ALA A 196 -5.33 15.03 -30.94
CA ALA A 196 -5.34 13.99 -31.97
C ALA A 196 -6.74 13.71 -32.54
N ARG A 197 -7.80 13.86 -31.74
CA ARG A 197 -9.20 13.86 -32.22
C ARG A 197 -9.46 15.01 -33.18
N THR A 198 -9.09 16.24 -32.80
CA THR A 198 -9.28 17.44 -33.63
C THR A 198 -8.54 17.30 -34.96
N GLU A 199 -7.27 16.89 -34.92
CA GLU A 199 -6.44 16.67 -36.12
C GLU A 199 -6.98 15.53 -37.01
N ALA A 200 -7.61 14.50 -36.43
CA ALA A 200 -8.27 13.42 -37.18
C ALA A 200 -9.62 13.84 -37.79
N ASP A 201 -10.42 14.66 -37.10
CA ASP A 201 -11.69 15.20 -37.62
C ASP A 201 -11.44 16.21 -38.76
N GLU A 202 -10.41 17.06 -38.64
CA GLU A 202 -9.94 17.95 -39.72
C GLU A 202 -9.47 17.13 -40.94
N ALA A 203 -8.65 16.09 -40.73
CA ALA A 203 -8.21 15.20 -41.80
C ALA A 203 -9.38 14.46 -42.47
N ALA A 204 -10.38 14.01 -41.70
CA ALA A 204 -11.58 13.37 -42.23
C ALA A 204 -12.47 14.35 -43.02
N ALA A 205 -12.57 15.61 -42.59
CA ALA A 205 -13.26 16.67 -43.33
C ALA A 205 -12.56 16.99 -44.66
N ALA A 206 -11.22 17.13 -44.64
CA ALA A 206 -10.43 17.35 -45.85
C ALA A 206 -10.51 16.17 -46.83
N ALA A 207 -10.49 14.93 -46.33
CA ALA A 207 -10.65 13.73 -47.16
C ALA A 207 -12.04 13.65 -47.82
N ARG A 208 -13.12 14.03 -47.11
CA ARG A 208 -14.48 14.14 -47.67
C ARG A 208 -14.53 15.21 -48.77
N ALA A 209 -14.04 16.42 -48.49
CA ALA A 209 -14.04 17.51 -49.47
C ALA A 209 -13.25 17.15 -50.75
N SER A 210 -12.14 16.43 -50.61
CA SER A 210 -11.35 15.90 -51.74
C SER A 210 -12.13 14.84 -52.54
N ALA A 211 -12.82 13.92 -51.86
CA ALA A 211 -13.65 12.91 -52.50
C ALA A 211 -14.88 13.51 -53.21
N ASP A 212 -15.53 14.52 -52.61
CA ASP A 212 -16.65 15.24 -53.21
C ASP A 212 -16.21 16.03 -54.45
N ALA A 213 -15.03 16.66 -54.43
CA ALA A 213 -14.44 17.34 -55.58
C ALA A 213 -14.12 16.36 -56.72
N ALA A 214 -13.45 15.24 -56.42
CA ALA A 214 -13.15 14.21 -57.41
C ALA A 214 -14.43 13.56 -57.98
N ALA A 215 -15.48 13.39 -57.17
CA ALA A 215 -16.78 12.90 -57.62
C ALA A 215 -17.54 13.93 -58.49
N ALA A 216 -17.33 15.24 -58.27
CA ALA A 216 -17.87 16.28 -59.14
C ALA A 216 -17.14 16.35 -60.49
N GLU A 217 -15.81 16.25 -60.48
CA GLU A 217 -14.97 16.19 -61.70
C GLU A 217 -15.28 14.94 -62.54
N ALA A 218 -15.41 13.77 -61.89
CA ALA A 218 -15.79 12.53 -62.57
C ALA A 218 -17.21 12.57 -63.18
N ARG A 219 -18.15 13.29 -62.54
CA ARG A 219 -19.48 13.53 -63.13
C ARG A 219 -19.41 14.47 -64.33
N ALA A 220 -18.73 15.60 -64.21
CA ALA A 220 -18.56 16.54 -65.33
C ALA A 220 -17.92 15.86 -66.55
N SER A 221 -16.87 15.06 -66.34
CA SER A 221 -16.23 14.30 -67.42
C SER A 221 -17.16 13.21 -68.02
N ALA A 222 -18.01 12.58 -67.21
CA ALA A 222 -19.01 11.63 -67.70
C ALA A 222 -20.15 12.33 -68.49
N ASP A 223 -20.60 13.50 -68.06
CA ASP A 223 -21.60 14.31 -68.74
C ASP A 223 -21.07 14.85 -70.08
N GLU A 224 -19.82 15.35 -70.11
CA GLU A 224 -19.10 15.73 -71.34
C GLU A 224 -18.96 14.55 -72.31
N ALA A 225 -18.59 13.37 -71.82
CA ALA A 225 -18.49 12.15 -72.63
C ALA A 225 -19.86 11.68 -73.14
N ALA A 226 -20.93 11.85 -72.36
CA ALA A 226 -22.29 11.51 -72.75
C ALA A 226 -22.83 12.45 -73.84
N GLU A 227 -22.63 13.76 -73.73
CA GLU A 227 -22.99 14.72 -74.79
C GLU A 227 -22.12 14.53 -76.04
N ALA A 228 -20.82 14.22 -75.91
CA ALA A 228 -19.97 13.88 -77.04
C ALA A 228 -20.45 12.61 -77.77
N ALA A 229 -20.85 11.57 -77.02
CA ALA A 229 -21.44 10.36 -77.59
C ALA A 229 -22.81 10.61 -78.24
N ALA A 230 -23.66 11.43 -77.63
CA ALA A 230 -24.95 11.82 -78.20
C ALA A 230 -24.79 12.67 -79.47
N ALA A 231 -23.81 13.59 -79.50
CA ALA A 231 -23.47 14.36 -80.70
C ALA A 231 -22.94 13.46 -81.83
N ALA A 232 -22.09 12.48 -81.51
CA ALA A 232 -21.62 11.49 -82.49
C ALA A 232 -22.76 10.63 -83.05
N GLN A 233 -23.69 10.18 -82.20
CA GLN A 233 -24.89 9.44 -82.63
C GLN A 233 -25.80 10.28 -83.52
N ARG A 234 -26.00 11.58 -83.21
CA ARG A 234 -26.77 12.51 -84.06
C ARG A 234 -26.09 12.70 -85.42
N ALA A 235 -24.78 12.97 -85.45
CA ALA A 235 -24.03 13.14 -86.69
C ALA A 235 -24.03 11.88 -87.57
N GLU A 236 -23.97 10.69 -86.97
CA GLU A 236 -24.08 9.41 -87.68
C GLU A 236 -25.51 9.17 -88.21
N ALA A 237 -26.55 9.51 -87.44
CA ALA A 237 -27.93 9.45 -87.90
C ALA A 237 -28.21 10.43 -89.05
N ASP A 238 -27.68 11.66 -88.97
CA ASP A 238 -27.76 12.66 -90.04
C ASP A 238 -27.02 12.19 -91.30
N ARG A 239 -25.84 11.54 -91.14
CA ARG A 239 -25.10 10.92 -92.26
C ARG A 239 -25.94 9.85 -92.94
N VAL A 240 -26.44 8.87 -92.19
CA VAL A 240 -27.28 7.78 -92.72
C VAL A 240 -28.55 8.33 -93.37
N ALA A 241 -29.23 9.31 -92.76
CA ALA A 241 -30.40 9.95 -93.35
C ALA A 241 -30.06 10.68 -94.67
N SER A 242 -28.89 11.32 -94.77
CA SER A 242 -28.44 11.95 -96.03
C SER A 242 -28.12 10.94 -97.13
N GLU A 243 -27.58 9.77 -96.77
CA GLU A 243 -27.30 8.65 -97.69
C GLU A 243 -28.59 7.96 -98.14
N GLU A 244 -29.58 7.80 -97.26
CA GLU A 244 -30.92 7.35 -97.63
C GLU A 244 -31.63 8.38 -98.52
N ILE A 245 -31.61 9.67 -98.19
CA ILE A 245 -32.25 10.73 -99.00
C ILE A 245 -31.62 10.82 -100.39
N THR A 246 -30.29 10.75 -100.52
CA THR A 246 -29.62 10.76 -101.82
C THR A 246 -29.89 9.49 -102.63
N THR A 247 -29.92 8.32 -101.98
CA THR A 247 -30.31 7.05 -102.61
C THR A 247 -31.77 7.08 -103.08
N LYS A 248 -32.70 7.56 -102.25
CA LYS A 248 -34.13 7.69 -102.56
C LYS A 248 -34.38 8.73 -103.63
N LYS A 249 -33.65 9.84 -103.63
CA LYS A 249 -33.68 10.83 -104.71
C LYS A 249 -33.17 10.22 -106.02
N SER A 250 -32.06 9.49 -106.02
CA SER A 250 -31.58 8.80 -107.22
C SER A 250 -32.60 7.78 -107.75
N GLN A 251 -33.27 7.03 -106.87
CA GLN A 251 -34.38 6.14 -107.24
C GLN A 251 -35.58 6.90 -107.84
N ALA A 252 -35.94 8.06 -107.27
CA ALA A 252 -37.03 8.89 -107.77
C ALA A 252 -36.70 9.58 -109.11
N ASP A 253 -35.50 10.16 -109.25
CA ASP A 253 -35.02 10.79 -110.48
C ASP A 253 -34.92 9.75 -111.62
N ALA A 254 -34.49 8.52 -111.33
CA ALA A 254 -34.48 7.41 -112.29
C ALA A 254 -35.90 6.95 -112.69
N ALA A 255 -36.82 6.83 -111.73
CA ALA A 255 -38.22 6.49 -112.02
C ALA A 255 -38.93 7.62 -112.80
N LEU A 256 -38.56 8.88 -112.58
CA LEU A 256 -39.09 10.03 -113.31
C LEU A 256 -38.51 10.09 -114.74
N ALA A 257 -37.23 9.74 -114.93
CA ALA A 257 -36.65 9.56 -116.26
C ALA A 257 -37.34 8.44 -117.06
N ASP A 258 -37.59 7.28 -116.45
CA ASP A 258 -38.37 6.18 -117.03
C ASP A 258 -39.80 6.62 -117.39
N ALA A 259 -40.47 7.38 -116.52
CA ALA A 259 -41.80 7.93 -116.80
C ALA A 259 -41.79 8.96 -117.95
N LEU A 260 -40.76 9.81 -118.05
CA LEU A 260 -40.59 10.76 -119.16
C LEU A 260 -40.26 10.05 -120.48
N GLN A 261 -39.46 8.97 -120.45
CA GLN A 261 -39.22 8.15 -121.63
C GLN A 261 -40.54 7.53 -122.12
N LYS A 262 -41.31 6.90 -121.23
CA LYS A 262 -42.64 6.33 -121.54
C LYS A 262 -43.63 7.38 -122.04
N GLN A 263 -43.59 8.61 -121.51
CA GLN A 263 -44.36 9.73 -122.03
C GLN A 263 -43.93 10.10 -123.46
N THR A 264 -42.62 10.16 -123.73
CA THR A 264 -42.07 10.49 -125.04
C THR A 264 -42.49 9.44 -126.06
N GLU A 265 -42.28 8.16 -125.77
CA GLU A 265 -42.73 7.01 -126.58
C GLU A 265 -44.25 7.07 -126.83
N ALA A 266 -45.07 7.35 -125.82
CA ALA A 266 -46.51 7.51 -125.98
C ALA A 266 -46.89 8.73 -126.85
N THR A 267 -46.13 9.84 -126.81
CA THR A 267 -46.36 10.98 -127.72
C THR A 267 -45.92 10.71 -129.15
N GLU A 268 -44.85 9.93 -129.36
CA GLU A 268 -44.43 9.46 -130.69
C GLU A 268 -45.46 8.49 -131.28
N GLN A 269 -45.92 7.50 -130.50
CA GLN A 269 -47.02 6.60 -130.87
C GLN A 269 -48.30 7.39 -131.22
N ARG A 270 -48.69 8.37 -130.39
CA ARG A 270 -49.83 9.25 -130.68
C ARG A 270 -49.64 10.05 -131.97
N THR A 271 -48.43 10.51 -132.25
CA THR A 271 -48.10 11.28 -133.47
C THR A 271 -48.13 10.38 -134.71
N LEU A 272 -47.61 9.15 -134.61
CA LEU A 272 -47.74 8.10 -135.63
C LEU A 272 -49.22 7.80 -135.93
N VAL A 273 -50.03 7.55 -134.90
CA VAL A 273 -51.48 7.30 -135.03
C VAL A 273 -52.20 8.50 -135.67
N LEU A 274 -51.87 9.74 -135.31
CA LEU A 274 -52.43 10.93 -135.96
C LEU A 274 -52.00 11.06 -137.43
N SER A 275 -50.75 10.74 -137.76
CA SER A 275 -50.25 10.75 -139.14
C SER A 275 -50.84 9.64 -140.02
N LEU A 276 -51.18 8.49 -139.40
CA LEU A 276 -51.97 7.43 -140.02
C LEU A 276 -53.42 7.90 -140.24
N ARG A 277 -54.02 8.56 -139.25
CA ARG A 277 -55.39 9.09 -139.35
C ARG A 277 -55.54 10.13 -140.47
N THR A 278 -54.60 11.06 -140.65
CA THR A 278 -54.64 12.00 -141.80
C THR A 278 -54.46 11.27 -143.13
N LYS A 279 -53.47 10.37 -143.26
CA LYS A 279 -53.29 9.55 -144.46
C LYS A 279 -54.51 8.69 -144.83
N VAL A 280 -55.30 8.26 -143.85
CA VAL A 280 -56.59 7.56 -144.06
C VAL A 280 -57.69 8.54 -144.44
N ALA A 281 -57.78 9.70 -143.77
CA ALA A 281 -58.78 10.73 -144.07
C ALA A 281 -58.62 11.30 -145.50
N ASP A 282 -57.39 11.59 -145.94
CA ASP A 282 -57.11 12.08 -147.29
C ASP A 282 -57.54 11.05 -148.36
N ARG A 283 -57.37 9.75 -148.07
CA ARG A 283 -57.75 8.65 -148.96
C ARG A 283 -59.27 8.44 -149.03
N LEU A 284 -59.98 8.67 -147.92
CA LEU A 284 -61.43 8.66 -147.87
C LEU A 284 -62.04 9.87 -148.59
N ALA A 285 -61.50 11.08 -148.38
CA ALA A 285 -61.94 12.28 -149.08
C ALA A 285 -61.79 12.16 -150.61
N ALA A 286 -60.70 11.53 -151.07
CA ALA A 286 -60.46 11.26 -152.48
C ALA A 286 -61.37 10.17 -153.09
N THR A 287 -62.08 9.37 -152.28
CA THR A 287 -63.04 8.37 -152.76
C THR A 287 -64.49 8.82 -152.64
N ASP A 288 -64.87 9.51 -151.57
CA ASP A 288 -66.21 10.08 -151.37
C ASP A 288 -66.59 11.05 -152.51
N ALA A 289 -65.66 11.94 -152.90
CA ALA A 289 -65.84 12.87 -154.02
C ALA A 289 -66.08 12.17 -155.38
N ALA A 290 -65.59 10.95 -155.57
CA ALA A 290 -65.76 10.18 -156.81
C ALA A 290 -67.07 9.35 -156.83
N VAL A 291 -67.69 9.12 -155.68
CA VAL A 291 -68.95 8.35 -155.56
C VAL A 291 -70.17 9.28 -155.58
N GLN A 292 -70.08 10.47 -154.99
CA GLN A 292 -71.23 11.38 -154.87
C GLN A 292 -71.73 11.99 -156.20
N GLU A 293 -70.94 12.00 -157.28
CA GLU A 293 -71.42 12.45 -158.59
C GLU A 293 -72.23 11.36 -159.33
N ALA A 294 -72.01 10.08 -159.03
CA ALA A 294 -72.71 8.96 -159.66
C ALA A 294 -74.08 8.65 -159.01
N ILE A 295 -74.29 9.02 -157.75
CA ILE A 295 -75.48 8.64 -156.96
C ILE A 295 -76.30 9.88 -156.58
N ARG A 296 -76.80 10.62 -157.58
CA ARG A 296 -77.69 11.79 -157.35
C ARG A 296 -78.93 11.89 -158.25
N LEU A 297 -79.36 10.78 -158.85
CA LEU A 297 -80.74 10.63 -159.38
C LEU A 297 -81.21 9.17 -159.23
N LEU A 298 -82.48 9.03 -158.83
CA LEU A 298 -83.24 7.78 -158.64
C LEU A 298 -82.79 6.88 -157.47
N THR A 299 -83.32 7.23 -156.30
CA THR A 299 -83.67 6.34 -155.17
C THR A 299 -84.39 5.04 -155.58
N PRO A 300 -84.11 3.91 -154.89
CA PRO A 300 -85.20 3.00 -154.49
C PRO A 300 -84.98 2.24 -153.15
N SER A 301 -86.02 1.48 -152.74
CA SER A 301 -86.02 0.32 -151.81
C SER A 301 -85.79 0.59 -150.31
N ASP A 302 -86.34 -0.13 -149.31
CA ASP A 302 -87.05 -1.43 -149.10
C ASP A 302 -86.28 -2.44 -148.20
N GLU A 303 -87.06 -3.32 -147.56
CA GLU A 303 -86.71 -4.47 -146.70
C GLU A 303 -85.81 -5.56 -147.35
N PRO A 304 -85.32 -6.63 -146.66
CA PRO A 304 -85.40 -7.02 -145.22
C PRO A 304 -84.08 -7.59 -144.59
N ALA A 305 -84.19 -8.15 -143.37
CA ALA A 305 -83.53 -9.37 -142.85
C ALA A 305 -82.03 -9.44 -142.39
N ASP A 306 -81.82 -10.38 -141.45
CA ASP A 306 -80.60 -11.02 -140.90
C ASP A 306 -79.87 -11.92 -141.96
N PRO A 307 -78.66 -12.55 -141.76
CA PRO A 307 -77.88 -12.75 -140.52
C PRO A 307 -76.31 -12.77 -140.57
N THR A 308 -75.67 -12.98 -139.39
CA THR A 308 -74.38 -13.69 -139.10
C THR A 308 -72.98 -13.19 -139.55
N ALA A 309 -72.01 -13.38 -138.63
CA ALA A 309 -70.54 -13.57 -138.82
C ALA A 309 -69.70 -12.36 -139.34
N ASP A 310 -68.37 -12.22 -139.17
CA ASP A 310 -67.31 -12.80 -138.29
C ASP A 310 -66.00 -11.94 -138.51
N SER A 311 -64.86 -11.99 -137.78
CA SER A 311 -64.39 -12.64 -136.54
C SER A 311 -63.11 -11.94 -136.02
N ALA A 312 -62.61 -12.32 -134.83
CA ALA A 312 -61.28 -11.95 -134.24
C ALA A 312 -61.05 -10.43 -133.94
N ASP A 313 -60.04 -9.94 -133.20
CA ASP A 313 -58.90 -10.49 -132.43
C ASP A 313 -58.42 -9.40 -131.42
N SER A 314 -57.72 -9.61 -130.29
CA SER A 314 -57.27 -10.85 -129.61
C SER A 314 -56.96 -10.65 -128.10
N ALA A 315 -56.36 -11.69 -127.52
CA ALA A 315 -55.61 -11.87 -126.27
C ALA A 315 -54.43 -10.85 -126.02
N ASP A 316 -53.72 -10.81 -124.88
CA ASP A 316 -53.60 -11.69 -123.68
C ASP A 316 -53.20 -10.82 -122.43
N SER A 317 -53.32 -11.15 -121.12
CA SER A 317 -52.69 -12.18 -120.24
C SER A 317 -51.16 -12.34 -120.37
N PRO A 318 -50.39 -12.95 -119.43
CA PRO A 318 -50.68 -13.58 -118.11
C PRO A 318 -50.20 -12.69 -116.91
N THR A 319 -50.47 -12.88 -115.60
CA THR A 319 -50.63 -13.99 -114.61
C THR A 319 -49.35 -14.60 -113.98
N THR A 320 -49.41 -14.84 -112.66
CA THR A 320 -48.72 -15.91 -111.86
C THR A 320 -47.17 -15.95 -111.79
N ASP A 321 -46.48 -16.61 -110.84
CA ASP A 321 -46.69 -17.06 -109.43
C ASP A 321 -45.34 -17.70 -108.94
N ALA A 322 -45.27 -18.25 -107.71
CA ALA A 322 -44.21 -19.09 -107.12
C ALA A 322 -42.89 -18.38 -106.72
N ALA A 323 -42.47 -18.34 -105.44
CA ALA A 323 -41.97 -19.45 -104.60
C ALA A 323 -40.62 -20.05 -105.10
N PRO A 324 -39.66 -20.42 -104.23
CA PRO A 324 -39.88 -21.08 -102.93
C PRO A 324 -39.00 -20.61 -101.74
N ALA A 325 -39.15 -21.30 -100.61
CA ALA A 325 -38.52 -21.02 -99.32
C ALA A 325 -37.14 -21.67 -99.12
N SER A 326 -36.42 -21.27 -98.07
CA SER A 326 -35.67 -22.18 -97.17
C SER A 326 -35.26 -21.51 -95.84
N ALA A 327 -35.40 -22.24 -94.74
CA ALA A 327 -34.66 -22.06 -93.47
C ALA A 327 -33.65 -23.24 -93.36
N PRO A 328 -32.59 -23.18 -92.50
CA PRO A 328 -32.67 -23.30 -91.03
C PRO A 328 -31.92 -22.14 -90.30
N ALA A 329 -31.99 -21.86 -88.99
CA ALA A 329 -32.25 -22.59 -87.72
C ALA A 329 -31.01 -23.16 -86.98
N SER A 330 -30.82 -22.73 -85.71
CA SER A 330 -29.86 -23.22 -84.68
C SER A 330 -28.35 -23.09 -84.97
N ALA A 331 -27.40 -23.15 -84.02
CA ALA A 331 -27.41 -23.31 -82.54
C ALA A 331 -26.23 -22.50 -81.92
N SER A 332 -26.26 -21.99 -80.67
CA SER A 332 -25.99 -22.63 -79.36
C SER A 332 -24.51 -22.91 -78.96
N ALA A 333 -24.16 -22.46 -77.75
CA ALA A 333 -23.10 -22.92 -76.82
C ALA A 333 -21.59 -22.60 -77.07
N GLY A 334 -20.84 -22.54 -75.94
CA GLY A 334 -19.38 -22.30 -75.85
C GLY A 334 -19.00 -21.00 -75.12
N ALA A 335 -18.84 -20.85 -73.78
CA ALA A 335 -18.57 -21.73 -72.63
C ALA A 335 -17.10 -21.76 -72.12
N THR A 336 -16.84 -21.02 -71.03
CA THR A 336 -15.76 -21.17 -70.00
C THR A 336 -16.28 -20.50 -68.71
N SER A 337 -16.32 -21.13 -67.53
CA SER A 337 -15.22 -21.29 -66.53
C SER A 337 -14.62 -19.96 -66.08
N ALA A 338 -14.45 -19.63 -64.79
CA ALA A 338 -14.42 -20.40 -63.53
C ALA A 338 -15.44 -19.81 -62.49
N GLU A 339 -15.87 -20.46 -61.39
CA GLU A 339 -15.13 -20.91 -60.19
C GLU A 339 -14.37 -19.76 -59.48
N ALA A 340 -14.48 -19.51 -58.16
CA ALA A 340 -15.10 -20.27 -57.06
C ALA A 340 -15.81 -19.35 -56.03
N SER A 341 -16.24 -19.90 -54.89
CA SER A 341 -17.02 -19.22 -53.83
C SER A 341 -16.16 -18.88 -52.57
N PRO A 342 -16.62 -18.92 -51.29
CA PRO A 342 -16.59 -17.70 -50.48
C PRO A 342 -15.97 -17.82 -49.07
N SER A 343 -16.07 -16.73 -48.30
CA SER A 343 -16.24 -16.69 -46.84
C SER A 343 -15.08 -17.02 -45.87
N ASP A 344 -15.24 -16.43 -44.68
CA ASP A 344 -14.94 -16.96 -43.34
C ASP A 344 -13.49 -17.10 -42.80
N ASN A 345 -13.16 -16.10 -41.96
CA ASN A 345 -13.18 -16.22 -40.48
C ASN A 345 -11.88 -16.56 -39.70
N SER A 346 -11.88 -16.05 -38.46
CA SER A 346 -11.18 -16.50 -37.25
C SER A 346 -9.67 -16.36 -37.10
N ALA A 347 -9.30 -15.53 -36.11
CA ALA A 347 -8.14 -15.78 -35.26
C ALA A 347 -8.37 -17.02 -34.35
N PRO A 348 -7.29 -17.58 -33.77
CA PRO A 348 -7.07 -17.42 -32.32
C PRO A 348 -5.77 -16.62 -32.05
N ALA A 349 -5.55 -15.96 -30.90
CA ALA A 349 -5.14 -16.52 -29.58
C ALA A 349 -3.99 -17.56 -29.68
N SER A 350 -2.95 -17.56 -28.84
CA SER A 350 -2.62 -16.81 -27.62
C SER A 350 -1.11 -16.37 -27.69
N ASP A 351 -0.42 -15.79 -26.70
CA ASP A 351 -0.40 -16.08 -25.27
C ASP A 351 0.13 -14.90 -24.42
N THR A 352 -0.05 -14.96 -23.10
CA THR A 352 0.27 -13.89 -22.15
C THR A 352 0.91 -14.42 -20.86
N THR A 353 1.37 -13.50 -20.01
CA THR A 353 1.55 -13.71 -18.56
C THR A 353 2.81 -14.47 -18.09
N SER A 354 3.87 -13.68 -17.90
CA SER A 354 4.53 -13.52 -16.59
C SER A 354 4.80 -14.76 -15.71
N LYS A 355 6.00 -15.34 -15.80
CA LYS A 355 6.50 -16.30 -14.80
C LYS A 355 7.17 -15.59 -13.60
N LYS A 356 6.36 -15.20 -12.61
CA LYS A 356 6.83 -14.73 -11.30
C LYS A 356 7.07 -15.92 -10.36
N THR A 357 8.31 -16.20 -9.99
CA THR A 357 8.66 -17.17 -8.93
C THR A 357 9.55 -16.51 -7.88
N ALA A 358 9.04 -16.42 -6.64
CA ALA A 358 9.77 -15.82 -5.52
C ALA A 358 10.62 -16.88 -4.79
N SER A 359 11.78 -16.44 -4.30
CA SER A 359 12.68 -17.19 -3.41
C SER A 359 13.40 -16.15 -2.53
N SER A 360 13.63 -16.34 -1.23
CA SER A 360 13.15 -17.38 -0.30
C SER A 360 13.32 -16.86 1.12
N SER A 361 12.33 -17.06 2.00
CA SER A 361 12.45 -16.67 3.41
C SER A 361 13.09 -17.80 4.23
N THR A 362 14.18 -17.50 4.94
CA THR A 362 14.82 -18.43 5.89
C THR A 362 15.14 -17.69 7.19
N ARG A 363 14.24 -17.83 8.19
CA ARG A 363 14.43 -17.33 9.56
C ARG A 363 14.04 -18.42 10.56
N SER A 364 15.02 -19.04 11.22
CA SER A 364 14.89 -19.68 12.54
C SER A 364 16.23 -20.21 13.03
N ALA A 365 16.73 -19.65 14.13
CA ALA A 365 17.45 -20.43 15.15
C ALA A 365 16.40 -20.83 16.22
N PRO A 366 16.61 -21.93 16.95
CA PRO A 366 17.25 -21.74 18.26
C PRO A 366 18.13 -22.92 18.72
N GLN A 367 19.15 -22.63 19.53
CA GLN A 367 19.64 -23.59 20.53
C GLN A 367 19.92 -22.87 21.85
N ALA A 368 19.52 -23.50 22.94
CA ALA A 368 19.86 -23.18 24.32
C ALA A 368 20.37 -24.46 25.00
N LYS A 369 21.10 -24.30 26.12
CA LYS A 369 21.95 -25.26 26.89
C LYS A 369 23.42 -24.82 26.81
N SER A 370 24.24 -24.89 27.87
CA SER A 370 24.00 -25.38 29.25
C SER A 370 24.64 -24.46 30.27
N ALA A 371 24.06 -24.36 31.46
CA ALA A 371 24.75 -23.90 32.67
C ALA A 371 25.18 -25.09 33.53
N LYS A 372 26.37 -25.01 34.14
CA LYS A 372 26.75 -25.79 35.33
C LYS A 372 27.71 -24.95 36.20
N PRO A 373 27.76 -25.13 37.54
CA PRO A 373 28.28 -24.11 38.45
C PRO A 373 29.59 -24.51 39.17
N THR A 374 29.99 -23.64 40.12
CA THR A 374 30.87 -23.84 41.29
C THR A 374 32.33 -24.26 41.08
N ALA A 375 33.26 -23.35 41.44
CA ALA A 375 34.17 -23.52 42.60
C ALA A 375 34.77 -22.15 43.01
N THR A 376 35.40 -22.07 44.19
CA THR A 376 35.92 -20.83 44.80
C THR A 376 37.31 -21.07 45.42
N ALA A 377 38.10 -20.00 45.60
CA ALA A 377 39.48 -19.96 46.13
C ALA A 377 40.53 -20.60 45.19
N ASN A 378 41.77 -20.09 45.11
CA ASN A 378 42.50 -19.19 46.02
C ASN A 378 42.72 -17.77 45.47
#